data_AF-A0AAV1QHA0-F1
#
_entry.id   AF-A0AAV1QHA0-F1
#
_cell.length_a   1.000
_cell.length_b   1.000
_cell.length_c   1.000
_cell.angle_alpha   90.00
_cell.angle_beta   90.00
_cell.angle_gamma   90.00
#
_symmetry.space_group_name_H-M   'P 1'
#
loop_
_entity.id
_entity.type
_entity.pdbx_description
1 polymer ?
#
loop_
_entity_poly.entity_id
_entity_poly.type
_entity_poly.pdbx_seq_one_letter_code
_entity_poly.pdbx_strand_id
1 'polypeptide(L)'
;MEQSFHGLNPVLRLPVSLGAVEEAEANAGLTGAPLRRWLDRLLEGHWSAADVCSTGPSACPVMQRCRLTAWSSASPDPKSELTPPREDGRIR
;
A
#
# COMPACT_ATOMS: atom_id res chain seq x y z
N MET A 1 10.95 7.73 -26.13
CA MET A 1 10.10 8.46 -27.08
C MET A 1 11.01 9.34 -27.91
N GLU A 2 10.81 9.43 -29.22
CA GLU A 2 11.68 10.22 -30.10
C GLU A 2 11.23 11.68 -30.22
N GLN A 3 9.93 11.95 -30.04
CA GLN A 3 9.38 13.30 -30.02
C GLN A 3 9.55 13.94 -28.63
N SER A 4 10.03 15.18 -28.61
CA SER A 4 10.12 16.00 -27.41
C SER A 4 8.84 16.82 -27.19
N PHE A 5 8.47 17.00 -25.92
CA PHE A 5 7.31 17.78 -25.49
C PHE A 5 7.69 18.99 -24.62
N HIS A 6 8.95 19.42 -24.59
CA HIS A 6 9.39 20.56 -23.77
C HIS A 6 8.63 21.87 -24.07
N GLY A 7 8.10 22.03 -25.29
CA GLY A 7 7.25 23.17 -25.65
C GLY A 7 5.93 23.26 -24.88
N LEU A 8 5.45 22.16 -24.27
CA LEU A 8 4.22 22.14 -23.49
C LEU A 8 4.41 22.57 -22.02
N ASN A 9 5.63 22.50 -21.49
CA ASN A 9 5.92 22.87 -20.10
C ASN A 9 5.47 24.29 -19.73
N PRO A 10 5.77 25.36 -20.51
CA PRO A 10 5.28 26.70 -20.20
C PRO A 10 3.76 26.83 -20.36
N VAL A 11 3.14 26.07 -21.26
CA VAL A 11 1.69 26.07 -21.51
C VAL A 11 0.93 25.46 -20.33
N LEU A 12 1.40 24.31 -19.83
CA LEU A 12 0.81 23.58 -18.72
C LEU A 12 1.28 24.06 -17.34
N ARG A 13 2.16 25.07 -17.30
CA ARG A 13 2.78 25.59 -16.06
C ARG A 13 3.48 24.50 -15.26
N LEU A 14 4.28 23.69 -15.94
CA LEU A 14 5.12 22.63 -15.36
C LEU A 14 6.59 23.07 -15.39
N PRO A 15 7.03 23.93 -14.45
CA PRO A 15 8.43 24.37 -14.41
C PRO A 15 9.34 23.18 -14.08
N VAL A 16 10.44 23.06 -14.81
CA VAL A 16 11.50 22.10 -14.48
C VAL A 16 12.37 22.71 -13.39
N SER A 17 12.36 22.12 -12.19
CA SER A 17 13.21 22.53 -11.08
C SER A 17 14.55 21.81 -11.16
N LEU A 18 15.64 22.56 -11.35
CA LEU A 18 17.00 21.99 -11.39
C LEU A 18 17.33 21.25 -10.09
N GLY A 19 16.98 21.82 -8.93
CA GLY A 19 17.22 21.16 -7.64
C GLY A 19 16.45 19.84 -7.49
N ALA A 20 15.23 19.74 -8.04
CA ALA A 20 14.48 18.48 -8.03
C ALA A 20 15.09 17.42 -8.97
N VAL A 21 15.70 17.84 -10.08
CA VAL A 21 16.42 16.94 -11.00
C VAL A 21 17.69 16.41 -10.34
N GLU A 22 18.47 17.28 -9.69
CA GLU A 22 19.68 16.89 -8.95
C GLU A 22 19.35 15.95 -7.79
N GLU A 23 18.29 16.22 -7.04
CA GLU A 23 17.82 15.32 -5.97
C GLU A 23 17.40 13.96 -6.55
N ALA A 24 16.74 13.93 -7.71
CA ALA A 24 16.35 12.69 -8.36
C ALA A 24 17.57 11.87 -8.82
N GLU A 25 18.61 12.50 -9.38
CA GLU A 25 19.87 11.83 -9.71
C GLU A 25 20.56 11.27 -8.47
N ALA A 26 20.62 12.05 -7.39
CA ALA A 26 21.17 11.58 -6.12
C ALA A 26 20.39 10.37 -5.55
N ASN A 27 19.05 10.43 -5.61
CA ASN A 27 18.18 9.35 -5.16
C ASN A 27 18.34 8.07 -5.99
N ALA A 28 18.65 8.18 -7.29
CA ALA A 28 18.87 7.04 -8.18
C ALA A 28 20.07 6.16 -7.76
N GLY A 29 21.05 6.73 -7.05
CA GLY A 29 22.20 5.99 -6.51
C GLY A 29 21.97 5.37 -5.14
N LEU A 30 20.82 5.58 -4.48
CA LEU A 30 20.57 5.08 -3.13
C LEU A 30 20.37 3.56 -3.12
N THR A 31 20.88 2.93 -2.07
CA THR A 31 20.66 1.50 -1.78
C THR A 31 20.38 1.27 -0.30
N GLY A 32 19.93 0.08 0.07
CA GLY A 32 19.75 -0.32 1.47
C GLY A 32 18.78 0.58 2.24
N ALA A 33 19.15 0.94 3.47
CA ALA A 33 18.30 1.73 4.36
C ALA A 33 17.97 3.15 3.84
N PRO A 34 18.91 3.91 3.25
CA PRO A 34 18.60 5.18 2.59
C PRO A 34 17.52 5.09 1.51
N LEU A 35 17.60 4.09 0.63
CA LEU A 35 16.61 3.87 -0.43
C LEU A 35 15.23 3.56 0.15
N ARG A 36 15.17 2.68 1.16
CA ARG A 36 13.91 2.34 1.85
C ARG A 36 13.25 3.57 2.45
N ARG A 37 13.99 4.42 3.17
CA ARG A 37 13.44 5.66 3.74
C ARG A 37 12.95 6.66 2.69
N TRP A 38 13.58 6.70 1.52
CA TRP A 38 13.09 7.54 0.43
C TRP A 38 11.77 6.99 -0.14
N LEU A 39 11.69 5.68 -0.37
CA LEU A 39 10.47 5.01 -0.81
C LEU A 39 9.32 5.18 0.20
N ASP A 40 9.58 4.96 1.48
CA ASP A 40 8.57 5.07 2.54
C ASP A 40 7.97 6.49 2.59
N ARG A 41 8.81 7.53 2.44
CA ARG A 41 8.34 8.93 2.37
C ARG A 41 7.46 9.20 1.15
N LEU A 42 7.80 8.62 -0.01
CA LEU A 42 6.96 8.76 -1.21
C LEU A 42 5.61 8.06 -1.03
N LEU A 43 5.61 6.89 -0.39
CA LEU A 43 4.40 6.13 -0.10
C LEU A 43 3.51 6.88 0.89
N GLU A 44 4.07 7.47 1.95
CA GLU A 44 3.32 8.24 2.95
C GLU A 44 2.56 9.43 2.33
N GLY A 45 3.09 10.05 1.27
CA GLY A 45 2.41 11.13 0.55
C GLY A 45 1.19 10.69 -0.28
N HIS A 46 1.03 9.39 -0.55
CA HIS A 46 0.00 8.86 -1.45
C HIS A 46 -0.88 7.77 -0.81
N TRP A 47 -0.42 7.17 0.28
CA TRP A 47 -1.05 6.04 0.96
C TRP A 47 -1.14 6.32 2.46
N SER A 48 -2.21 5.80 3.07
CA SER A 48 -2.39 5.81 4.51
C SER A 48 -2.57 4.39 5.03
N ALA A 49 -1.87 4.05 6.10
CA ALA A 49 -2.08 2.79 6.82
C ALA A 49 -3.37 2.92 7.65
N ALA A 50 -4.49 2.48 7.07
CA ALA A 50 -5.81 2.65 7.68
C ALA A 50 -5.97 1.90 9.01
N ASP A 51 -5.50 0.65 9.07
CA ASP A 51 -5.54 -0.18 10.28
C ASP A 51 -4.55 -1.35 10.18
N VAL A 52 -4.24 -1.98 11.32
CA VAL A 52 -3.36 -3.15 11.43
C VAL A 52 -3.91 -4.12 12.48
N CYS A 53 -3.79 -5.41 12.20
CA CYS A 53 -4.25 -6.47 13.10
C CYS A 53 -3.19 -7.58 13.23
N SER A 54 -3.31 -8.39 14.27
CA SER A 54 -2.49 -9.59 14.46
C SER A 54 -3.29 -10.87 14.23
N THR A 55 -2.73 -11.81 13.48
CA THR A 55 -3.31 -13.15 13.29
C THR A 55 -3.12 -14.04 14.52
N GLY A 56 -2.13 -13.75 15.37
CA GLY A 56 -1.78 -14.52 16.55
C GLY A 56 -1.73 -13.68 17.83
N PRO A 57 -1.14 -14.21 18.92
CA PRO A 57 -0.81 -13.42 20.10
C PRO A 57 0.13 -12.27 19.73
N SER A 58 -0.16 -11.08 20.25
CA SER A 58 0.65 -9.88 20.05
C SER A 58 1.07 -9.31 21.40
N ALA A 59 2.31 -8.84 21.49
CA ALA A 59 2.81 -8.06 22.63
C ALA A 59 2.33 -6.59 22.60
N CYS A 60 1.77 -6.14 21.47
CA CYS A 60 1.23 -4.79 21.34
C CYS A 60 -0.20 -4.74 21.93
N PRO A 61 -0.42 -4.02 23.04
CA PRO A 61 -1.69 -4.07 23.79
C PRO A 61 -2.87 -3.46 23.04
N VAL A 62 -2.61 -2.57 22.07
CA VAL A 62 -3.63 -1.90 21.26
C VAL A 62 -3.98 -2.67 19.98
N MET A 63 -3.25 -3.74 19.68
CA MET A 63 -3.40 -4.50 18.43
C MET A 63 -4.62 -5.43 18.50
N GLN A 64 -5.58 -5.23 17.60
CA GLN A 64 -6.74 -6.12 17.49
C GLN A 64 -6.38 -7.46 16.83
N ARG A 65 -7.16 -8.51 17.11
CA ARG A 65 -7.03 -9.79 16.41
C ARG A 65 -7.70 -9.72 15.05
N CYS A 66 -7.01 -10.16 13.99
CA CYS A 66 -7.51 -10.07 12.62
C CYS A 66 -8.88 -10.72 12.42
N ARG A 67 -9.13 -11.90 13.02
CA ARG A 67 -10.43 -12.60 12.95
C ARG A 67 -11.62 -11.82 13.54
N LEU A 68 -11.36 -10.74 14.28
CA LEU A 68 -12.38 -9.92 14.95
C LEU A 68 -12.61 -8.58 14.23
N THR A 69 -11.85 -8.26 13.18
CA THR A 69 -12.04 -7.02 12.42
C THR A 69 -13.06 -7.24 11.30
N ALA A 70 -13.55 -6.17 10.67
CA ALA A 70 -14.47 -6.26 9.53
C ALA A 70 -13.77 -6.21 8.16
N TRP A 71 -12.48 -5.87 8.13
CA TRP A 71 -11.71 -5.59 6.91
C TRP A 71 -10.63 -6.64 6.63
N SER A 72 -10.25 -7.45 7.63
CA SER A 72 -9.20 -8.44 7.43
C SER A 72 -9.70 -9.59 6.56
N SER A 73 -8.82 -10.13 5.72
CA SER A 73 -9.08 -11.37 5.00
C SER A 73 -9.18 -12.60 5.92
N ALA A 74 -8.76 -12.49 7.18
CA ALA A 74 -8.90 -13.54 8.18
C ALA A 74 -10.21 -13.44 8.97
N SER A 75 -11.04 -12.43 8.68
CA SER A 75 -12.36 -12.29 9.28
C SER A 75 -13.32 -13.35 8.74
N PRO A 76 -14.33 -13.78 9.54
CA PRO A 76 -15.32 -14.75 9.06
C PRO A 76 -16.07 -14.24 7.83
N ASP A 77 -16.15 -15.07 6.80
CA ASP A 77 -16.97 -14.83 5.60
C ASP A 77 -17.88 -16.04 5.35
N PRO A 78 -18.98 -16.19 6.12
CA PRO A 78 -19.83 -17.37 6.07
C PRO A 78 -20.45 -17.66 4.69
N LYS A 79 -20.45 -16.66 3.79
CA LYS A 79 -20.96 -16.82 2.43
C LYS A 79 -20.00 -17.61 1.55
N SER A 80 -18.70 -17.51 1.78
CA SER A 80 -17.67 -18.21 1.01
C SER A 80 -17.14 -19.47 1.71
N GLU A 81 -17.44 -19.65 3.00
CA GLU A 81 -17.10 -20.85 3.75
C GLU A 81 -17.96 -22.07 3.33
N LEU A 82 -17.29 -23.21 3.14
CA LEU A 82 -17.94 -24.49 2.87
C LEU A 82 -18.05 -25.28 4.17
N THR A 83 -19.27 -25.64 4.56
CA THR A 83 -19.56 -26.50 5.71
C THR A 83 -20.03 -27.88 5.26
N PRO A 84 -20.02 -28.90 6.15
CA PRO A 84 -20.68 -30.18 5.86
C PRO A 84 -22.14 -29.99 5.43
N PRO A 85 -22.68 -30.85 4.55
CA PRO A 85 -24.08 -30.79 4.15
C PRO A 85 -25.03 -30.94 5.34
N ARG A 86 -26.15 -30.22 5.31
CA ARG A 86 -27.25 -30.41 6.25
C ARG A 86 -27.98 -31.73 5.96
N GLU A 87 -28.98 -32.08 6.77
CA GLU A 87 -29.79 -33.30 6.57
C GLU A 87 -30.49 -33.34 5.21
N ASP A 88 -30.72 -32.18 4.56
CA ASP A 88 -31.28 -32.07 3.22
C ASP A 88 -30.26 -32.26 2.08
N GLY A 89 -29.00 -32.55 2.41
CA GLY A 89 -27.90 -32.79 1.47
C GLY A 89 -27.30 -31.51 0.85
N ARG A 90 -27.68 -30.31 1.32
CA ARG A 90 -27.16 -29.04 0.79
C ARG A 90 -26.21 -28.36 1.77
N ILE A 91 -25.29 -27.57 1.22
CA ILE A 91 -24.31 -26.78 1.98
C ILE A 91 -24.69 -25.30 2.10
N ARG A 92 -25.76 -24.86 1.41
CA ARG A 92 -26.23 -23.47 1.38
C ARG A 92 -27.51 -23.27 2.18
#